data_AF-A0A9C9X5C0-F1
#
_entry.id   AF-A0A9C9X5C0-F1
#
_cell.length_a   1.000
_cell.length_b   1.000
_cell.length_c   1.000
_cell.angle_alpha   90.00
_cell.angle_beta   90.00
_cell.angle_gamma   90.00
#
_symmetry.space_group_name_H-M   'P 1'
#
loop_
_entity.id
_entity.type
_entity.pdbx_description
1 polymer ?
#
loop_
_entity_poly.entity_id
_entity_poly.type
_entity_poly.pdbx_seq_one_letter_code
_entity_poly.pdbx_strand_id
1 'polypeptide(L)'
;WKTGRSLLKKKMQETSASLAGEMSGHLFFADRYFGYDDAVYASARLIELVAKEGKKISELLADVPQYFSTPEIRAECATDEEKFKIARNAAQYFKENYDVVDVDGVRILFGDGWGLVRASNTQPVIVLRFEAETPERLEEIKDLVINKLKEFGEIRI
;
A
#
# COMPACT_ATOMS: atom_id res chain seq x y z
N TRP A 1 2.13 -3.15 7.72
CA TRP A 1 2.41 -2.16 8.79
C TRP A 1 2.16 -0.75 8.25
N LYS A 2 2.33 0.32 9.07
CA LYS A 2 2.07 1.71 8.65
C LYS A 2 3.11 2.22 7.65
N THR A 3 2.66 3.03 6.69
CA THR A 3 3.51 3.72 5.71
C THR A 3 4.33 4.83 6.38
N GLY A 4 5.59 4.97 5.99
CA GLY A 4 6.55 5.97 6.41
C GLY A 4 7.86 5.35 6.88
N ARG A 5 8.98 5.76 6.27
CA ARG A 5 10.35 5.31 6.58
C ARG A 5 10.64 5.15 8.09
N SER A 6 10.37 6.18 8.89
CA SER A 6 10.66 6.15 10.33
C SER A 6 9.77 5.17 11.11
N LEU A 7 8.49 5.04 10.71
CA LEU A 7 7.55 4.10 11.34
C LEU A 7 7.91 2.66 11.02
N LEU A 8 8.35 2.41 9.78
CA LEU A 8 8.79 1.09 9.35
C LEU A 8 10.09 0.67 10.01
N LYS A 9 11.08 1.58 10.09
CA LYS A 9 12.35 1.34 10.81
C LYS A 9 12.11 0.98 12.28
N LYS A 10 11.25 1.75 12.97
CA LYS A 10 10.88 1.46 14.35
C LYS A 10 10.28 0.06 14.50
N LYS A 11 9.36 -0.32 13.59
CA LYS A 11 8.72 -1.64 13.65
C LYS A 11 9.68 -2.79 13.35
N MET A 12 10.61 -2.59 12.43
CA MET A 12 11.65 -3.57 12.13
C MET A 12 12.49 -3.88 13.39
N GLN A 13 12.84 -2.85 14.17
CA GLN A 13 13.54 -3.03 15.45
C GLN A 13 12.66 -3.74 16.49
N GLU A 14 11.39 -3.33 16.64
CA GLU A 14 10.45 -3.95 17.58
C GLU A 14 10.21 -5.44 17.30
N THR A 15 10.26 -5.85 16.04
CA THR A 15 9.98 -7.23 15.60
C THR A 15 11.24 -8.04 15.33
N SER A 16 12.43 -7.45 15.46
CA SER A 16 13.70 -8.04 15.04
C SER A 16 13.65 -8.59 13.60
N ALA A 17 12.90 -7.92 12.72
CA ALA A 17 12.74 -8.37 11.34
C ALA A 17 14.05 -8.25 10.55
N SER A 18 14.40 -9.30 9.79
CA SER A 18 15.64 -9.34 9.00
C SER A 18 15.59 -8.45 7.73
N LEU A 19 14.39 -8.17 7.23
CA LEU A 19 14.11 -7.37 6.04
C LEU A 19 12.82 -6.57 6.23
N ALA A 20 12.80 -5.32 5.77
CA ALA A 20 11.58 -4.53 5.63
C ALA A 20 11.62 -3.73 4.33
N GLY A 21 10.45 -3.36 3.80
CA GLY A 21 10.33 -2.60 2.56
C GLY A 21 9.05 -1.79 2.49
N GLU A 22 9.10 -0.71 1.72
CA GLU A 22 7.96 0.16 1.43
C GLU A 22 7.83 0.42 -0.08
N MET A 23 6.61 0.68 -0.55
CA MET A 23 6.31 0.99 -1.96
C MET A 23 7.05 2.20 -2.52
N SER A 24 7.54 3.10 -1.66
CA SER A 24 8.38 4.25 -2.00
C SER A 24 9.81 3.86 -2.42
N GLY A 25 10.19 2.59 -2.28
CA GLY A 25 11.51 2.06 -2.64
C GLY A 25 12.50 1.99 -1.47
N HIS A 26 12.11 2.40 -0.26
CA HIS A 26 12.94 2.24 0.93
C HIS A 26 13.00 0.74 1.33
N LEU A 27 14.17 0.13 1.22
CA LEU A 27 14.46 -1.26 1.58
C LEU A 27 15.48 -1.31 2.72
N PHE A 28 15.14 -2.01 3.81
CA PHE A 28 15.91 -2.08 5.04
C PHE A 28 16.40 -3.52 5.27
N PHE A 29 17.70 -3.72 5.36
CA PHE A 29 18.30 -5.03 5.62
C PHE A 29 18.90 -5.03 7.03
N ALA A 30 18.48 -5.94 7.89
CA ALA A 30 19.19 -6.29 9.14
C ALA A 30 19.92 -7.63 9.01
N ASP A 31 19.52 -8.47 8.04
CA ASP A 31 20.34 -9.59 7.61
C ASP A 31 21.62 -9.09 6.95
N ARG A 32 22.77 -9.38 7.57
CA ARG A 32 24.11 -9.01 7.11
C ARG A 32 24.32 -7.49 6.96
N TYR A 33 23.50 -6.68 7.63
CA TYR A 33 23.52 -5.22 7.53
C TYR A 33 22.91 -4.53 8.77
N PHE A 34 22.83 -3.21 8.76
CA PHE A 34 22.60 -2.39 9.97
C PHE A 34 21.14 -1.98 10.22
N GLY A 35 20.19 -2.45 9.41
CA GLY A 35 18.75 -2.20 9.60
C GLY A 35 18.26 -0.79 9.24
N TYR A 36 19.09 0.03 8.60
CA TYR A 36 18.64 1.26 7.93
C TYR A 36 18.44 1.01 6.43
N ASP A 37 17.68 1.90 5.80
CA ASP A 37 17.42 1.87 4.37
C ASP A 37 18.62 2.35 3.56
N ASP A 38 19.07 1.53 2.62
CA ASP A 38 20.21 1.84 1.75
C ASP A 38 19.99 1.25 0.35
N ALA A 39 19.78 2.13 -0.64
CA ALA A 39 19.54 1.73 -2.02
C ALA A 39 20.79 1.12 -2.69
N VAL A 40 22.00 1.56 -2.31
CA VAL A 40 23.25 1.02 -2.85
C VAL A 40 23.45 -0.41 -2.35
N TYR A 41 23.24 -0.63 -1.05
CA TYR A 41 23.30 -1.98 -0.48
C TYR A 41 22.20 -2.89 -1.04
N ALA A 42 20.96 -2.40 -1.17
CA ALA A 42 19.87 -3.15 -1.79
C ALA A 42 20.21 -3.57 -3.24
N SER A 43 20.83 -2.67 -4.01
CA SER A 43 21.29 -2.97 -5.37
C SER A 43 22.38 -4.04 -5.38
N ALA A 44 23.34 -3.95 -4.45
CA ALA A 44 24.38 -4.97 -4.32
C ALA A 44 23.80 -6.35 -3.95
N ARG A 45 22.78 -6.40 -3.08
CA ARG A 45 22.07 -7.65 -2.73
C ARG A 45 21.30 -8.25 -3.91
N LEU A 46 20.69 -7.41 -4.76
CA LEU A 46 20.06 -7.87 -5.98
C LEU A 46 21.09 -8.44 -6.97
N ILE A 47 22.22 -7.76 -7.16
CA ILE A 47 23.31 -8.25 -8.03
C ILE A 47 23.86 -9.57 -7.51
N GLU A 48 24.09 -9.69 -6.20
CA GLU A 48 24.51 -10.94 -5.55
C GLU A 48 23.55 -12.09 -5.86
N LEU A 49 22.23 -11.85 -5.73
CA LEU A 49 21.20 -12.85 -6.02
C LEU A 49 21.21 -13.27 -7.49
N VAL A 50 21.20 -12.31 -8.41
CA VAL A 50 21.19 -12.58 -9.86
C VAL A 50 22.45 -13.34 -10.29
N ALA A 51 23.62 -12.95 -9.78
CA ALA A 51 24.88 -13.62 -10.07
C ALA A 51 24.92 -15.05 -9.55
N LYS A 52 24.34 -15.31 -8.37
CA LYS A 52 24.27 -16.63 -7.76
C LYS A 52 23.32 -17.57 -8.50
N GLU A 53 22.14 -17.08 -8.89
CA GLU A 53 21.11 -17.87 -9.56
C GLU A 53 21.43 -18.13 -11.04
N GLY A 54 22.23 -17.26 -11.67
CA GLY A 54 22.58 -17.37 -13.10
C GLY A 54 21.40 -17.20 -14.05
N LYS A 55 20.28 -16.65 -13.56
CA LYS A 55 19.03 -16.42 -14.29
C LYS A 55 18.79 -14.94 -14.54
N LYS A 56 18.00 -14.61 -15.55
CA LYS A 56 17.48 -13.26 -15.74
C LYS A 56 16.48 -12.93 -14.64
N ILE A 57 16.36 -11.65 -14.30
CA ILE A 57 15.34 -11.17 -13.35
C ILE A 57 13.93 -11.60 -13.78
N SER A 58 13.63 -11.59 -15.07
CA SER A 58 12.33 -12.04 -15.60
C SER A 58 12.02 -13.51 -15.28
N GLU A 59 13.04 -14.36 -15.20
CA GLU A 59 12.88 -15.78 -14.85
C GLU A 59 12.72 -15.97 -13.34
N LEU A 60 13.40 -15.14 -12.54
CA LEU A 60 13.27 -15.13 -11.07
C LEU A 60 11.91 -14.60 -10.60
N LEU A 61 11.19 -13.87 -11.45
CA LEU A 61 9.87 -13.32 -11.17
C LEU A 61 8.74 -14.11 -11.84
N ALA A 62 9.04 -15.22 -12.53
CA ALA A 62 8.07 -15.94 -13.36
C ALA A 62 6.93 -16.59 -12.55
N ASP A 63 7.16 -16.87 -11.27
CA ASP A 63 6.19 -17.44 -10.33
C ASP A 63 5.51 -16.38 -9.44
N VAL A 64 5.89 -15.10 -9.58
CA VAL A 64 5.24 -14.00 -8.86
C VAL A 64 3.89 -13.72 -9.52
N PRO A 65 2.76 -13.80 -8.78
CA PRO A 65 1.45 -13.50 -9.34
C PRO A 65 1.41 -12.10 -9.93
N GLN A 66 0.82 -11.98 -11.13
CA GLN A 66 0.60 -10.69 -11.76
C GLN A 66 -0.71 -10.09 -11.27
N TYR A 67 -0.63 -8.87 -10.75
CA TYR A 67 -1.77 -8.07 -10.39
C TYR A 67 -1.79 -6.78 -11.20
N PHE A 68 -2.99 -6.29 -11.49
CA PHE A 68 -3.22 -4.97 -12.06
C PHE A 68 -3.46 -4.01 -10.91
N SER A 69 -2.80 -2.85 -10.94
CA SER A 69 -2.94 -1.85 -9.89
C SER A 69 -3.12 -0.46 -10.46
N THR A 70 -3.82 0.39 -9.72
CA THR A 70 -3.88 1.82 -10.04
C THR A 70 -2.59 2.52 -9.61
N PRO A 71 -2.24 3.66 -10.24
CA PRO A 71 -1.36 4.63 -9.57
C PRO A 71 -1.98 5.08 -8.23
N GLU A 72 -1.21 5.83 -7.43
CA GLU A 72 -1.78 6.54 -6.29
C GLU A 72 -2.85 7.51 -6.79
N ILE A 73 -4.09 7.32 -6.34
CA ILE A 73 -5.21 8.20 -6.64
C ILE A 73 -5.38 9.16 -5.46
N ARG A 74 -5.58 10.44 -5.76
CA ARG A 74 -5.68 11.50 -4.77
C ARG A 74 -7.06 12.14 -4.86
N ALA A 75 -7.95 11.72 -3.97
CA ALA A 75 -9.29 12.28 -3.87
C ALA A 75 -9.26 13.54 -2.99
N GLU A 76 -9.32 14.71 -3.62
CA GLU A 76 -9.35 16.01 -2.95
C GLU A 76 -10.70 16.21 -2.22
N CYS A 77 -10.62 16.72 -0.99
CA CYS A 77 -11.77 17.14 -0.18
C CYS A 77 -11.72 18.66 0.02
N ALA A 78 -12.83 19.31 0.35
CA ALA A 78 -12.83 20.77 0.52
C ALA A 78 -12.02 21.20 1.75
N THR A 79 -12.03 20.37 2.81
CA THR A 79 -11.34 20.66 4.08
C THR A 79 -10.75 19.40 4.72
N ASP A 80 -9.86 19.59 5.68
CA ASP A 80 -9.37 18.49 6.51
C ASP A 80 -10.49 17.84 7.35
N GLU A 81 -11.43 18.64 7.84
CA GLU A 81 -12.57 18.14 8.63
C GLU A 81 -13.44 17.19 7.79
N GLU A 82 -13.74 17.58 6.54
CA GLU A 82 -14.48 16.75 5.60
C GLU A 82 -13.71 15.46 5.26
N LYS A 83 -12.42 15.57 4.92
CA LYS A 83 -11.55 14.41 4.68
C LYS A 83 -11.61 13.41 5.85
N PHE A 84 -11.45 13.88 7.09
CA PHE A 84 -11.48 13.00 8.26
C PHE A 84 -12.87 12.43 8.53
N LYS A 85 -13.94 13.18 8.27
CA LYS A 85 -15.32 12.68 8.35
C LYS A 85 -15.55 11.54 7.35
N ILE A 86 -15.22 11.74 6.07
CA ILE A 86 -15.38 10.74 5.01
C ILE A 86 -14.55 9.50 5.35
N ALA A 87 -13.28 9.67 5.72
CA ALA A 87 -12.41 8.55 6.05
C ALA A 87 -12.89 7.74 7.27
N ARG A 88 -13.43 8.40 8.31
CA ARG A 88 -14.03 7.71 9.47
C ARG A 88 -15.27 6.91 9.09
N ASN A 89 -16.18 7.51 8.33
CA ASN A 89 -17.41 6.85 7.88
C ASN A 89 -17.10 5.66 6.96
N ALA A 90 -16.13 5.83 6.05
CA ALA A 90 -15.64 4.75 5.20
C ALA A 90 -15.05 3.62 6.03
N ALA A 91 -14.16 3.93 6.98
CA ALA A 91 -13.57 2.93 7.84
C ALA A 91 -14.62 2.15 8.65
N GLN A 92 -15.63 2.84 9.19
CA GLN A 92 -16.73 2.17 9.90
C GLN A 92 -17.53 1.25 8.97
N TYR A 93 -18.00 1.77 7.83
CA TYR A 93 -18.79 1.01 6.88
C TYR A 93 -18.05 -0.24 6.39
N PHE A 94 -16.81 -0.09 5.94
CA PHE A 94 -16.08 -1.23 5.38
C PHE A 94 -15.72 -2.27 6.45
N LYS A 95 -15.44 -1.87 7.69
CA LYS A 95 -15.25 -2.81 8.82
C LYS A 95 -16.49 -3.65 9.12
N GLU A 96 -17.67 -3.06 8.98
CA GLU A 96 -18.93 -3.76 9.26
C GLU A 96 -19.35 -4.72 8.13
N ASN A 97 -18.84 -4.53 6.91
CA ASN A 97 -19.33 -5.21 5.72
C ASN A 97 -18.28 -6.10 5.01
N TYR A 98 -17.00 -5.95 5.32
CA TYR A 98 -15.89 -6.63 4.63
C TYR A 98 -14.79 -7.02 5.62
N ASP A 99 -13.91 -7.94 5.19
CA ASP A 99 -12.65 -8.14 5.87
C ASP A 99 -11.70 -6.97 5.57
N VAL A 100 -11.09 -6.43 6.62
CA VAL A 100 -10.27 -5.21 6.49
C VAL A 100 -9.04 -5.23 7.38
N VAL A 101 -8.00 -4.54 6.93
CA VAL A 101 -6.84 -4.15 7.73
C VAL A 101 -6.91 -2.65 7.99
N ASP A 102 -7.02 -2.26 9.25
CA ASP A 102 -7.29 -0.88 9.68
C ASP A 102 -6.09 -0.17 10.35
N VAL A 103 -4.88 -0.65 10.05
CA VAL A 103 -3.64 -0.18 10.67
C VAL A 103 -3.27 1.25 10.23
N ASP A 104 -3.55 1.61 8.98
CA ASP A 104 -3.28 2.93 8.40
C ASP A 104 -4.32 3.28 7.32
N GLY A 105 -5.46 3.83 7.77
CA GLY A 105 -6.68 3.92 6.96
C GLY A 105 -7.47 2.61 7.00
N VAL A 106 -8.23 2.31 5.96
CA VAL A 106 -8.92 1.04 5.79
C VAL A 106 -8.49 0.38 4.48
N ARG A 107 -7.86 -0.79 4.58
CA ARG A 107 -7.57 -1.67 3.45
C ARG A 107 -8.58 -2.79 3.41
N ILE A 108 -9.44 -2.78 2.39
CA ILE A 108 -10.51 -3.73 2.16
C ILE A 108 -9.94 -4.93 1.40
N LEU A 109 -10.22 -6.14 1.87
CA LEU A 109 -9.73 -7.38 1.28
C LEU A 109 -10.88 -8.10 0.57
N PHE A 110 -10.71 -8.34 -0.73
CA PHE A 110 -11.70 -9.05 -1.56
C PHE A 110 -11.28 -10.49 -1.91
N GLY A 111 -10.08 -10.91 -1.48
CA GLY A 111 -9.48 -12.20 -1.81
C GLY A 111 -8.75 -12.19 -3.15
N ASP A 112 -9.42 -11.71 -4.21
CA ASP A 112 -8.89 -11.54 -5.58
C ASP A 112 -8.33 -10.13 -5.85
N GLY A 113 -8.31 -9.28 -4.82
CA GLY A 113 -7.90 -7.90 -4.90
C GLY A 113 -8.07 -7.16 -3.57
N TRP A 114 -7.69 -5.89 -3.56
CA TRP A 114 -7.85 -5.03 -2.40
C TRP A 114 -8.01 -3.55 -2.80
N GLY A 115 -8.63 -2.79 -1.90
CA GLY A 115 -8.76 -1.33 -2.01
C GLY A 115 -8.29 -0.64 -0.73
N LEU A 116 -7.47 0.40 -0.85
CA LEU A 116 -7.02 1.22 0.28
C LEU A 116 -7.72 2.57 0.27
N VAL A 117 -8.24 2.97 1.43
CA VAL A 117 -8.75 4.32 1.70
C VAL A 117 -8.01 4.88 2.90
N ARG A 118 -7.22 5.93 2.70
CA ARG A 118 -6.43 6.55 3.79
C ARG A 118 -6.47 8.07 3.72
N ALA A 119 -6.80 8.71 4.83
CA ALA A 119 -6.66 10.16 4.94
C ALA A 119 -5.18 10.57 4.95
N SER A 120 -4.79 11.54 4.12
CA SER A 120 -3.48 12.16 4.20
C SER A 120 -3.33 12.93 5.51
N ASN A 121 -2.15 12.86 6.14
CA ASN A 121 -1.86 13.61 7.37
C ASN A 121 -1.52 15.08 7.11
N THR A 122 -1.15 15.44 5.88
CA THR A 122 -0.59 16.76 5.56
C THR A 122 -1.45 17.59 4.62
N GLN A 123 -2.44 16.99 3.96
CA GLN A 123 -3.26 17.64 2.94
C GLN A 123 -4.72 17.19 3.06
N PRO A 124 -5.69 18.00 2.59
CA PRO A 124 -7.11 17.66 2.55
C PRO A 124 -7.40 16.66 1.41
N VAL A 125 -6.73 15.51 1.45
CA VAL A 125 -6.78 14.46 0.41
C VAL A 125 -6.99 13.10 1.05
N ILE A 126 -7.85 12.29 0.46
CA ILE A 126 -7.95 10.85 0.69
C ILE A 126 -7.11 10.16 -0.38
N VAL A 127 -6.11 9.40 0.07
CA VAL A 127 -5.26 8.58 -0.78
C VAL A 127 -5.95 7.24 -1.03
N LEU A 128 -6.11 6.90 -2.30
CA LEU A 128 -6.73 5.66 -2.76
C LEU A 128 -5.74 4.84 -3.60
N ARG A 129 -5.83 3.52 -3.48
CA ARG A 129 -5.11 2.59 -4.34
C ARG A 129 -5.86 1.27 -4.43
N PHE A 130 -5.88 0.69 -5.62
CA PHE A 130 -6.60 -0.55 -5.88
C PHE A 130 -5.69 -1.53 -6.60
N GLU A 131 -5.93 -2.81 -6.36
CA GLU A 131 -5.21 -3.91 -6.99
C GLU A 131 -6.15 -5.10 -7.16
N ALA A 132 -6.05 -5.81 -8.28
CA ALA A 132 -6.84 -7.00 -8.58
C ALA A 132 -6.14 -7.93 -9.59
N GLU A 133 -6.55 -9.19 -9.66
CA GLU A 133 -5.99 -10.18 -10.58
C GLU A 133 -6.36 -9.93 -12.05
N THR A 134 -7.44 -9.18 -12.32
CA THR A 134 -7.84 -8.80 -13.68
C THR A 134 -8.15 -7.30 -13.80
N PRO A 135 -8.02 -6.70 -15.00
CA PRO A 135 -8.38 -5.30 -15.23
C PRO A 135 -9.85 -4.99 -14.95
N GLU A 136 -10.76 -5.90 -15.28
CA GLU A 136 -12.20 -5.73 -15.04
C GLU A 136 -12.47 -5.70 -13.53
N ARG A 137 -11.84 -6.60 -12.79
CA ARG A 137 -11.99 -6.67 -11.34
C ARG A 137 -11.40 -5.46 -10.63
N LEU A 138 -10.30 -4.92 -11.16
CA LEU A 138 -9.70 -3.69 -10.68
C LEU A 138 -10.71 -2.53 -10.77
N GLU A 139 -11.40 -2.41 -11.90
CA GLU A 139 -12.38 -1.35 -12.13
C GLU A 139 -13.60 -1.52 -11.22
N GLU A 140 -14.12 -2.74 -11.07
CA GLU A 140 -15.22 -3.04 -10.14
C GLU A 140 -14.92 -2.64 -8.70
N ILE A 141 -13.74 -3.01 -8.18
CA ILE A 141 -13.31 -2.67 -6.83
C ILE A 141 -13.15 -1.16 -6.69
N LYS A 142 -12.52 -0.51 -7.68
CA LYS A 142 -12.33 0.93 -7.72
C LYS A 142 -13.67 1.67 -7.64
N ASP A 143 -14.63 1.30 -8.48
CA ASP A 143 -15.93 1.94 -8.56
C ASP A 143 -16.77 1.70 -7.30
N LEU A 144 -16.76 0.47 -6.77
CA LEU A 144 -17.43 0.14 -5.51
C LEU A 144 -16.97 1.07 -4.39
N VAL A 145 -15.66 1.24 -4.23
CA VAL A 145 -15.10 2.05 -3.15
C VAL A 145 -15.34 3.54 -3.41
N ILE A 146 -15.06 4.06 -4.61
CA ILE A 146 -15.24 5.48 -4.92
C ILE A 146 -16.70 5.90 -4.78
N ASN A 147 -17.64 5.11 -5.31
CA ASN A 147 -19.06 5.42 -5.21
C ASN A 147 -19.50 5.45 -3.74
N LYS A 148 -18.99 4.53 -2.92
CA LYS A 148 -19.28 4.56 -1.49
C LYS A 148 -18.72 5.78 -0.78
N LEU A 149 -17.52 6.25 -1.15
CA LEU A 149 -16.94 7.47 -0.58
C LEU A 149 -17.78 8.72 -0.90
N LYS A 150 -18.32 8.80 -2.12
CA LYS A 150 -19.20 9.91 -2.55
C LYS A 150 -20.51 9.98 -1.76
N GLU A 151 -20.98 8.88 -1.18
CA GLU A 151 -22.13 8.89 -0.26
C GLU A 151 -21.81 9.57 1.08
N PHE A 152 -20.53 9.63 1.48
CA PHE A 152 -20.11 10.19 2.76
C PHE A 152 -19.72 11.67 2.70
N GLY A 153 -19.44 12.20 1.51
CA GLY A 153 -19.09 13.60 1.28
C GLY A 153 -18.59 13.86 -0.15
N GLU A 154 -18.27 15.11 -0.45
CA GLU A 154 -17.79 15.50 -1.77
C GLU A 154 -16.30 15.18 -1.92
N ILE A 155 -15.96 14.45 -2.98
CA ILE A 155 -14.58 14.16 -3.35
C ILE A 155 -14.34 14.43 -4.83
N ARG A 156 -13.18 14.99 -5.15
CA ARG A 156 -12.72 15.20 -6.53
C ARG A 156 -11.49 14.33 -6.80
N ILE A 157 -11.57 13.51 -7.83
CA ILE A 157 -10.52 12.55 -8.23
C ILE A 157 -9.79 13.07 -9.47
#